data_AF-A0A4Y2M4Z5-F1
#
_entry.id   AF-A0A4Y2M4Z5-F1
#
_cell.length_a   1.000
_cell.length_b   1.000
_cell.length_c   1.000
_cell.angle_alpha   90.00
_cell.angle_beta   90.00
_cell.angle_gamma   90.00
#
_symmetry.space_group_name_H-M   'P 1'
#
loop_
_entity.id
_entity.type
_entity.pdbx_description
1 polymer ?
#
loop_
_entity_poly.entity_id
_entity_poly.type
_entity_poly.pdbx_seq_one_letter_code
_entity_poly.pdbx_strand_id
1 'polypeptide(L)'
;MKCDLDYHSADDLSKLNNDLRYLFQISKAIKSGECRKDLASINPDKRNKARWLTSANRILRLYIATKNPNKKFLEIVTYILTVYVVKQYRVRTQLFSIADGSRHVFQIIYRSRYLPRKYQAVVHSSIQTNAYFALPENVFLSMMSDFRLSVRQDALNKILSARQDEVENLHHSIRYNIITRLNFEAKDYTYMILWEGTNVSITVPPVLSNVSNEELIDKLSLLNNTVPEWSFTPFPCHTIVVERRVKLVTEAAFRVCGCDSRDSIIRSILLSRQALPKLQSKSQFVTILPENGDSD
;
A
#
# COMPACT_ATOMS: atom_id res chain seq x y z
N MET A 1 22.44 5.32 -11.77
CA MET A 1 21.00 5.47 -11.44
C MET A 1 20.89 5.77 -9.95
N LYS A 2 20.16 6.82 -9.55
CA LYS A 2 20.05 7.18 -8.12
C LYS A 2 18.92 6.35 -7.48
N CYS A 3 19.26 5.48 -6.54
CA CYS A 3 18.30 4.74 -5.72
C CYS A 3 18.53 5.15 -4.27
N ASP A 4 17.73 6.09 -3.77
CA ASP A 4 17.84 6.64 -2.41
C ASP A 4 17.16 5.68 -1.42
N LEU A 5 17.85 4.59 -1.13
CA LEU A 5 17.53 3.64 -0.06
C LEU A 5 18.70 3.62 0.91
N ASP A 6 18.42 3.79 2.20
CA ASP A 6 19.35 3.42 3.27
C ASP A 6 19.40 1.89 3.29
N TYR A 7 20.61 1.32 3.19
CA TYR A 7 20.78 -0.12 3.09
C TYR A 7 20.63 -0.79 4.46
N HIS A 8 19.78 -1.80 4.53
CA HIS A 8 19.60 -2.65 5.71
C HIS A 8 20.84 -3.45 6.11
N SER A 9 20.90 -3.76 7.41
CA SER A 9 21.68 -4.87 7.96
C SER A 9 21.14 -6.21 7.44
N ALA A 10 21.93 -7.28 7.52
CA ALA A 10 21.54 -8.60 7.03
C ALA A 10 20.28 -9.17 7.74
N ASP A 11 20.04 -8.75 8.99
CA ASP A 11 18.94 -9.23 9.83
C ASP A 11 17.56 -8.75 9.39
N ASP A 12 17.42 -7.52 8.91
CA ASP A 12 16.13 -6.98 8.46
C ASP A 12 15.63 -7.69 7.19
N LEU A 13 16.54 -8.14 6.33
CA LEU A 13 16.21 -8.85 5.09
C LEU A 13 15.73 -10.29 5.34
N SER A 14 16.09 -10.89 6.48
CA SER A 14 15.73 -12.27 6.83
C SER A 14 14.23 -12.44 7.13
N LYS A 15 13.57 -11.37 7.60
CA LYS A 15 12.14 -11.33 7.97
C LYS A 15 11.22 -11.14 6.76
N LEU A 16 11.78 -10.82 5.59
CA LEU A 16 11.01 -10.54 4.37
C LEU A 16 10.71 -11.82 3.59
N ASN A 17 9.62 -11.81 2.83
CA ASN A 17 9.36 -12.89 1.87
C ASN A 17 10.45 -12.93 0.77
N ASN A 18 10.56 -14.07 0.08
CA ASN A 18 11.57 -14.29 -0.95
C ASN A 18 11.55 -13.23 -2.06
N ASP A 19 10.37 -12.86 -2.57
CA ASP A 19 10.22 -11.88 -3.64
C ASP A 19 10.71 -10.47 -3.23
N LEU A 20 10.47 -10.05 -1.99
CA LEU A 20 10.88 -8.75 -1.47
C LEU A 20 12.37 -8.72 -1.16
N ARG A 21 12.87 -9.78 -0.54
CA ARG A 21 14.30 -9.95 -0.31
C ARG A 21 15.06 -9.89 -1.63
N TYR A 22 14.55 -10.58 -2.66
CA TYR A 22 15.11 -10.51 -4.00
C TYR A 22 15.05 -9.09 -4.59
N LEU A 23 13.91 -8.38 -4.48
CA LEU A 23 13.78 -7.00 -4.95
C LEU A 23 14.85 -6.08 -4.35
N PHE A 24 15.08 -6.15 -3.03
CA PHE A 24 16.06 -5.29 -2.38
C PHE A 24 17.50 -5.70 -2.72
N GLN A 25 17.80 -6.99 -2.78
CA GLN A 25 19.12 -7.47 -3.17
C GLN A 25 19.47 -7.12 -4.62
N ILE A 26 18.54 -7.28 -5.56
CA ILE A 26 18.78 -6.92 -6.97
C ILE A 26 18.88 -5.42 -7.18
N SER A 27 18.10 -4.63 -6.44
CA SER A 27 18.22 -3.17 -6.45
C SER A 27 19.57 -2.72 -5.90
N LYS A 28 20.09 -3.40 -4.85
CA LYS A 28 21.43 -3.17 -4.32
C LYS A 28 22.51 -3.47 -5.37
N ALA A 29 22.44 -4.64 -6.01
CA ALA A 29 23.38 -5.04 -7.05
C ALA A 29 23.43 -4.05 -8.23
N ILE A 30 22.27 -3.52 -8.65
CA ILE A 30 22.21 -2.53 -9.73
C ILE A 30 22.84 -1.20 -9.30
N LYS A 31 22.66 -0.77 -8.06
CA LYS A 31 23.26 0.49 -7.56
C LYS A 31 24.77 0.36 -7.37
N SER A 32 25.25 -0.77 -6.86
CA SER A 32 26.69 -1.01 -6.63
C SER A 32 27.44 -1.39 -7.90
N GLY A 33 26.75 -1.90 -8.93
CA GLY A 33 27.39 -2.48 -10.12
C GLY A 33 27.91 -3.90 -9.91
N GLU A 34 27.76 -4.46 -8.70
CA GLU A 34 28.25 -5.78 -8.33
C GLU A 34 27.09 -6.77 -8.14
N CYS A 35 27.01 -7.77 -9.01
CA CYS A 35 26.02 -8.84 -8.90
C CYS A 35 26.67 -10.13 -8.39
N ARG A 36 26.27 -10.58 -7.20
CA ARG A 36 26.75 -11.83 -6.63
C ARG A 36 26.21 -13.04 -7.41
N LYS A 37 27.01 -14.12 -7.50
CA LYS A 37 26.67 -15.33 -8.27
C LYS A 37 25.41 -16.03 -7.76
N ASP A 38 25.18 -16.02 -6.44
CA ASP A 38 23.98 -16.57 -5.80
C ASP A 38 22.71 -15.81 -6.21
N LEU A 39 22.78 -14.49 -6.31
CA LEU A 39 21.64 -13.66 -6.72
C LEU A 39 21.26 -13.90 -8.19
N ALA A 40 22.25 -14.18 -9.04
CA ALA A 40 22.04 -14.48 -10.45
C ALA A 40 21.34 -15.83 -10.68
N SER A 41 21.52 -16.80 -9.77
CA SER A 41 20.91 -18.14 -9.87
C SER A 41 19.51 -18.23 -9.25
N ILE A 42 19.10 -17.26 -8.42
CA ILE A 42 17.73 -17.23 -7.86
C ILE A 42 16.69 -17.13 -8.98
N ASN A 43 15.75 -18.07 -9.00
CA ASN A 43 14.62 -18.04 -9.92
C ASN A 43 13.48 -17.20 -9.30
N PRO A 44 13.06 -16.08 -9.92
CA PRO A 44 11.89 -15.35 -9.45
C PRO A 44 10.65 -16.24 -9.61
N ASP A 45 9.77 -16.22 -8.61
CA ASP A 45 8.57 -17.05 -8.56
C ASP A 45 7.69 -16.92 -9.82
N LYS A 46 6.77 -17.89 -9.99
CA LYS A 46 5.80 -17.90 -11.10
C LYS A 46 5.09 -16.54 -11.20
N ARG A 47 4.98 -16.01 -12.42
CA ARG A 47 4.38 -14.68 -12.68
C ARG A 47 2.96 -14.63 -12.15
N ASN A 48 2.74 -13.83 -11.11
CA ASN A 48 1.41 -13.53 -10.62
C ASN A 48 0.96 -12.18 -11.20
N LYS A 49 -0.14 -12.18 -11.97
CA LYS A 49 -0.68 -10.97 -12.62
C LYS A 49 -1.14 -9.91 -11.62
N ALA A 50 -1.51 -10.30 -10.40
CA ALA A 50 -1.88 -9.38 -9.31
C ALA A 50 -0.67 -8.74 -8.62
N ARG A 51 0.56 -9.25 -8.86
CA ARG A 51 1.76 -8.83 -8.14
C ARG A 51 2.74 -8.14 -9.09
N TRP A 52 2.65 -6.81 -9.12
CA TRP A 52 3.65 -5.96 -9.77
C TRP A 52 5.10 -6.25 -9.28
N LEU A 53 5.27 -6.74 -8.04
CA LEU A 53 6.54 -7.15 -7.46
C LEU A 53 7.31 -8.17 -8.31
N THR A 54 6.66 -9.25 -8.74
CA THR A 54 7.32 -10.28 -9.56
C THR A 54 7.72 -9.73 -10.93
N SER A 55 6.90 -8.82 -11.49
CA SER A 55 7.21 -8.17 -12.77
C SER A 55 8.41 -7.22 -12.64
N ALA A 56 8.46 -6.42 -11.58
CA ALA A 56 9.59 -5.54 -11.29
C ALA A 56 10.90 -6.34 -11.11
N ASN A 57 10.87 -7.43 -10.32
CA ASN A 57 12.01 -8.32 -10.13
C ASN A 57 12.57 -8.87 -11.45
N ARG A 58 11.69 -9.32 -12.34
CA ARG A 58 12.08 -9.85 -13.66
C ARG A 58 12.65 -8.76 -14.58
N ILE A 59 12.09 -7.54 -14.54
CA ILE A 59 12.60 -6.40 -15.31
C ILE A 59 14.01 -6.02 -14.84
N LEU A 60 14.24 -5.94 -13.53
CA LEU A 60 15.55 -5.65 -12.95
C LEU A 60 16.58 -6.74 -13.29
N ARG A 61 16.15 -8.01 -13.30
CA ARG A 61 17.02 -9.13 -13.73
C ARG A 61 17.39 -9.04 -15.21
N LEU A 62 16.41 -8.73 -16.06
CA LEU A 62 16.66 -8.51 -17.49
C LEU A 62 17.66 -7.36 -17.70
N TYR A 63 17.56 -6.30 -16.91
CA TYR A 63 18.49 -5.18 -16.96
C TYR A 63 19.93 -5.60 -16.70
N ILE A 64 20.20 -6.35 -15.63
CA ILE A 64 21.55 -6.87 -15.31
C ILE A 64 22.09 -7.75 -16.45
N ALA A 65 21.23 -8.56 -17.08
CA ALA A 65 21.62 -9.44 -18.17
C ALA A 65 21.81 -8.71 -19.52
N THR A 66 21.45 -7.42 -19.62
CA THR A 66 21.51 -6.66 -20.87
C THR A 66 22.78 -5.83 -20.93
N LYS A 67 23.70 -6.16 -21.86
CA LYS A 67 24.98 -5.45 -22.02
C LYS A 67 24.80 -3.96 -22.37
N ASN A 68 23.87 -3.64 -23.28
CA ASN A 68 23.62 -2.29 -23.79
C ASN A 68 22.12 -1.95 -23.76
N PRO A 69 21.57 -1.57 -22.59
CA PRO A 69 20.15 -1.25 -22.46
C PRO A 69 19.79 0.04 -23.20
N ASN A 70 18.69 0.03 -23.97
CA ASN A 70 18.23 1.23 -24.65
C ASN A 70 17.64 2.26 -23.66
N LYS A 71 17.50 3.51 -24.12
CA LYS A 71 17.01 4.63 -23.30
C LYS A 71 15.63 4.38 -22.66
N LYS A 72 14.68 3.82 -23.42
CA LYS A 72 13.33 3.52 -22.89
C LYS A 72 13.38 2.48 -21.78
N PHE A 73 14.25 1.48 -21.92
CA PHE A 73 14.43 0.45 -20.90
C PHE A 73 15.07 1.03 -19.63
N LEU A 74 16.06 1.91 -19.77
CA LEU A 74 16.64 2.66 -18.66
C LEU A 74 15.61 3.53 -17.93
N GLU A 75 14.67 4.16 -18.64
CA GLU A 75 13.58 4.94 -18.03
C GLU A 75 12.70 4.05 -17.12
N ILE A 76 12.32 2.86 -17.59
CA ILE A 76 11.52 1.90 -16.80
C ILE A 76 12.27 1.42 -15.55
N VAL A 77 13.53 1.01 -15.72
CA VAL A 77 14.37 0.55 -14.60
C VAL A 77 14.59 1.68 -13.59
N THR A 78 14.76 2.92 -14.07
CA THR A 78 14.90 4.11 -13.20
C THR A 78 13.63 4.30 -12.39
N TYR A 79 12.45 4.22 -13.02
CA TYR A 79 11.17 4.31 -12.31
C TYR A 79 11.01 3.23 -11.24
N ILE A 80 11.36 1.98 -11.56
CA ILE A 80 11.30 0.88 -10.60
C ILE A 80 12.18 1.19 -9.38
N LEU A 81 13.44 1.57 -9.59
CA LEU A 81 14.38 1.82 -8.50
C LEU A 81 14.03 3.08 -7.67
N THR A 82 13.64 4.16 -8.34
CA THR A 82 13.43 5.48 -7.69
C THR A 82 12.08 5.62 -6.99
N VAL A 83 11.04 4.96 -7.51
CA VAL A 83 9.66 5.07 -7.03
C VAL A 83 9.21 3.77 -6.39
N TYR A 84 9.23 2.68 -7.15
CA TYR A 84 8.60 1.43 -6.72
C TYR A 84 9.33 0.73 -5.57
N VAL A 85 10.66 0.57 -5.67
CA VAL A 85 11.46 -0.10 -4.63
C VAL A 85 11.42 0.72 -3.33
N VAL A 86 11.55 2.04 -3.42
CA VAL A 86 11.44 2.93 -2.24
C VAL A 86 10.08 2.84 -1.58
N LYS A 87 9.00 2.79 -2.37
CA LYS A 87 7.65 2.55 -1.86
C LYS A 87 7.55 1.21 -1.15
N GLN A 88 8.07 0.14 -1.74
CA GLN A 88 8.00 -1.20 -1.16
C GLN A 88 8.84 -1.33 0.11
N TYR A 89 9.96 -0.61 0.17
CA TYR A 89 10.77 -0.46 1.37
C TYR A 89 9.94 0.19 2.48
N ARG A 90 9.51 1.44 2.28
CA ARG A 90 8.81 2.20 3.33
C ARG A 90 7.58 1.48 3.88
N VAL A 91 6.76 0.91 3.00
CA VAL A 91 5.55 0.17 3.40
C VAL A 91 5.85 -1.10 4.22
N ARG A 92 7.06 -1.67 4.13
CA ARG A 92 7.40 -2.94 4.79
C ARG A 92 8.47 -2.89 5.85
N THR A 93 9.23 -1.80 5.94
CA THR A 93 10.37 -1.69 6.86
C THR A 93 10.20 -0.56 7.87
N GLN A 94 9.39 0.46 7.56
CA GLN A 94 8.99 1.47 8.54
C GLN A 94 7.76 0.98 9.30
N LEU A 95 7.80 1.17 10.63
CA LEU A 95 6.77 0.73 11.58
C LEU A 95 5.37 1.06 11.05
N PHE A 96 4.61 -0.03 10.98
CA PHE A 96 3.34 -0.23 10.31
C PHE A 96 2.17 0.59 10.85
N SER A 97 2.28 1.90 10.98
CA SER A 97 1.12 2.70 11.39
C SER A 97 0.23 2.99 10.19
N ILE A 98 -1.08 2.81 10.37
CA ILE A 98 -2.10 3.33 9.44
C ILE A 98 -1.92 4.84 9.22
N ALA A 99 -1.35 5.54 10.21
CA ALA A 99 -1.03 6.95 10.15
C ALA A 99 -0.02 7.31 9.05
N ASP A 100 0.80 6.39 8.56
CA ASP A 100 1.77 6.70 7.49
C ASP A 100 1.21 6.47 6.08
N GLY A 101 0.00 5.92 5.97
CA GLY A 101 -0.62 5.58 4.67
C GLY A 101 -0.65 6.74 3.69
N SER A 102 -1.13 7.91 4.12
CA SER A 102 -1.27 9.10 3.27
C SER A 102 0.09 9.69 2.88
N ARG A 103 1.06 9.65 3.81
CA ARG A 103 2.46 10.06 3.56
C ARG A 103 3.11 9.16 2.51
N HIS A 104 2.81 7.86 2.51
CA HIS A 104 3.28 6.94 1.48
C HIS A 104 2.69 7.28 0.10
N VAL A 105 1.40 7.60 0.01
CA VAL A 105 0.78 8.04 -1.26
C VAL A 105 1.46 9.31 -1.78
N PHE A 106 1.59 10.32 -0.91
CA PHE A 106 2.26 11.57 -1.27
C PHE A 106 3.70 11.35 -1.73
N GLN A 107 4.44 10.47 -1.07
CA GLN A 107 5.81 10.15 -1.45
C GLN A 107 5.90 9.56 -2.87
N ILE A 108 4.93 8.74 -3.28
CA ILE A 108 4.87 8.18 -4.64
C ILE A 108 4.61 9.31 -5.65
N ILE A 109 3.66 10.20 -5.35
CA ILE A 109 3.36 11.39 -6.17
C ILE A 109 4.64 12.21 -6.35
N TYR A 110 5.26 12.63 -5.24
CA TYR A 110 6.48 13.44 -5.24
C TYR A 110 7.60 12.79 -6.06
N ARG A 111 7.86 11.49 -5.83
CA ARG A 111 8.91 10.76 -6.55
C ARG A 111 8.61 10.52 -8.02
N SER A 112 7.35 10.58 -8.44
CA SER A 112 6.98 10.43 -9.84
C SER A 112 7.12 11.72 -10.68
N ARG A 113 7.31 12.88 -10.03
CA ARG A 113 7.37 14.19 -10.70
C ARG A 113 8.51 14.37 -11.70
N TYR A 114 9.63 13.67 -11.51
CA TYR A 114 10.76 13.78 -12.46
C TYR A 114 10.43 13.19 -13.84
N LEU A 115 9.39 12.36 -13.93
CA LEU A 115 9.02 11.72 -15.19
C LEU A 115 8.62 12.75 -16.24
N PRO A 116 8.94 12.52 -17.53
CA PRO A 116 8.37 13.28 -18.63
C PRO A 116 6.83 13.30 -18.58
N ARG A 117 6.21 14.43 -18.98
CA ARG A 117 4.74 14.65 -18.99
C ARG A 117 3.95 13.49 -19.59
N LYS A 118 4.43 12.91 -20.70
CA LYS A 118 3.80 11.74 -21.36
C LYS A 118 3.65 10.51 -20.45
N TYR A 119 4.57 10.29 -19.52
CA TYR A 119 4.53 9.15 -18.59
C TYR A 119 3.87 9.52 -17.26
N GLN A 120 3.93 10.80 -16.85
CA GLN A 120 3.20 11.30 -15.70
C GLN A 120 1.71 11.00 -15.82
N ALA A 121 1.10 11.20 -17.00
CA ALA A 121 -0.32 10.92 -17.20
C ALA A 121 -0.70 9.46 -16.85
N VAL A 122 0.11 8.49 -17.29
CA VAL A 122 -0.11 7.05 -17.01
C VAL A 122 0.08 6.75 -15.52
N VAL A 123 1.14 7.30 -14.92
CA VAL A 123 1.44 7.07 -13.49
C VAL A 123 0.41 7.74 -12.59
N HIS A 124 0.04 9.00 -12.88
CA HIS A 124 -0.98 9.75 -12.15
C HIS A 124 -2.33 9.05 -12.23
N SER A 125 -2.74 8.56 -13.41
CA SER A 125 -3.97 7.77 -13.54
C SER A 125 -3.93 6.54 -12.63
N SER A 126 -2.81 5.82 -12.59
CA SER A 126 -2.67 4.65 -11.72
C SER A 126 -2.65 5.01 -10.24
N ILE A 127 -2.08 6.14 -9.84
CA ILE A 127 -2.07 6.59 -8.45
C ILE A 127 -3.50 7.00 -8.05
N GLN A 128 -4.17 7.81 -8.87
CA GLN A 128 -5.52 8.29 -8.65
C GLN A 128 -6.49 7.13 -8.39
N THR A 129 -6.49 6.08 -9.21
CA THR A 129 -7.41 4.95 -9.04
C THR A 129 -7.16 4.10 -7.79
N ASN A 130 -6.00 4.26 -7.13
CA ASN A 130 -5.59 3.44 -5.98
C ASN A 130 -5.40 4.27 -4.69
N ALA A 131 -5.72 5.56 -4.70
CA ALA A 131 -5.43 6.48 -3.61
C ALA A 131 -6.48 6.46 -2.49
N TYR A 132 -6.84 5.27 -2.00
CA TYR A 132 -7.74 5.13 -0.84
C TYR A 132 -7.16 5.76 0.44
N PHE A 133 -5.83 5.73 0.59
CA PHE A 133 -5.15 6.44 1.67
C PHE A 133 -5.11 7.97 1.46
N ALA A 134 -5.66 8.50 0.38
CA ALA A 134 -5.89 9.94 0.22
C ALA A 134 -7.33 10.35 0.59
N LEU A 135 -8.19 9.43 1.05
CA LEU A 135 -9.48 9.82 1.60
C LEU A 135 -9.28 10.75 2.80
N PRO A 136 -10.13 11.77 2.99
CA PRO A 136 -9.99 12.76 4.07
C PRO A 136 -9.72 12.15 5.44
N GLU A 137 -10.48 11.13 5.80
CA GLU A 137 -10.32 10.41 7.07
C GLU A 137 -8.91 9.79 7.24
N ASN A 138 -8.33 9.24 6.18
CA ASN A 138 -6.99 8.66 6.21
C ASN A 138 -5.90 9.73 6.25
N VAL A 139 -6.12 10.88 5.61
CA VAL A 139 -5.21 12.03 5.68
C VAL A 139 -5.16 12.58 7.11
N PHE A 140 -6.29 12.61 7.82
CA PHE A 140 -6.32 12.99 9.24
C PHE A 140 -5.43 12.12 10.13
N LEU A 141 -5.42 10.80 9.92
CA LEU A 141 -4.55 9.89 10.69
C LEU A 141 -3.07 10.28 10.56
N SER A 142 -2.65 10.67 9.35
CA SER A 142 -1.31 11.21 9.11
C SER A 142 -1.09 12.57 9.77
N MET A 143 -2.07 13.46 9.72
CA MET A 143 -1.93 14.80 10.30
C MET A 143 -1.89 14.79 11.83
N MET A 144 -2.63 13.90 12.49
CA MET A 144 -2.65 13.74 13.95
C MET A 144 -1.29 13.33 14.53
N SER A 145 -0.52 12.57 13.76
CA SER A 145 0.82 12.11 14.12
C SER A 145 1.93 12.99 13.52
N ASP A 146 1.59 14.18 13.02
CA ASP A 146 2.58 15.11 12.44
C ASP A 146 3.34 15.85 13.56
N PHE A 147 4.62 16.10 13.34
CA PHE A 147 5.46 16.84 14.30
C PHE A 147 5.05 18.32 14.37
N ARG A 148 4.46 18.87 13.31
CA ARG A 148 4.02 20.27 13.22
C ARG A 148 2.71 20.46 13.98
N LEU A 149 2.71 21.32 14.98
CA LEU A 149 1.50 21.65 15.75
C LEU A 149 0.38 22.21 14.87
N SER A 150 0.71 23.08 13.91
CA SER A 150 -0.28 23.64 13.00
C SER A 150 -1.04 22.58 12.20
N VAL A 151 -0.37 21.50 11.80
CA VAL A 151 -1.00 20.39 11.06
C VAL A 151 -1.87 19.54 11.99
N ARG A 152 -1.43 19.31 13.22
CA ARG A 152 -2.22 18.59 14.24
C ARG A 152 -3.49 19.36 14.61
N GLN A 153 -3.39 20.67 14.81
CA GLN A 153 -4.52 21.54 15.11
C GLN A 153 -5.50 21.61 13.93
N ASP A 154 -5.00 21.67 12.70
CA ASP A 154 -5.85 21.65 11.52
C ASP A 154 -6.65 20.34 11.41
N ALA A 155 -6.02 19.20 11.72
CA ALA A 155 -6.71 17.91 11.79
C ALA A 155 -7.75 17.88 12.92
N LEU A 156 -7.39 18.34 14.12
CA LEU A 156 -8.30 18.41 15.27
C LEU A 156 -9.56 19.21 14.92
N ASN A 157 -9.40 20.42 14.38
CA ASN A 157 -10.52 21.28 14.02
C ASN A 157 -11.45 20.62 12.99
N LYS A 158 -10.87 19.98 11.96
CA LYS A 158 -11.65 19.27 10.93
C LYS A 158 -12.38 18.05 11.49
N ILE A 159 -11.75 17.28 12.39
CA ILE A 159 -12.37 16.12 13.04
C ILE A 159 -13.53 16.57 13.95
N LEU A 160 -13.34 17.62 14.75
CA LEU A 160 -14.38 18.15 15.62
C LEU A 160 -15.57 18.67 14.82
N SER A 161 -15.33 19.40 13.73
CA SER A 161 -16.37 19.83 12.80
C SER A 161 -17.13 18.64 12.21
N ALA A 162 -16.42 17.60 11.75
CA ALA A 162 -17.05 16.41 11.18
C ALA A 162 -17.90 15.64 12.21
N ARG A 163 -17.47 15.60 13.48
CA ARG A 163 -18.28 15.02 14.58
C ARG A 163 -19.54 15.83 14.84
N GLN A 164 -19.45 17.15 14.82
CA GLN A 164 -20.60 18.03 14.99
C GLN A 164 -21.61 17.82 13.85
N ASP A 165 -21.12 17.77 12.61
CA ASP A 165 -21.95 17.52 11.42
C ASP A 165 -22.65 16.15 11.48
N GLU A 166 -21.99 15.11 11.99
CA GLU A 166 -22.59 13.77 12.19
C GLU A 166 -23.73 13.78 13.22
N VAL A 167 -23.66 14.63 14.25
CA VAL A 167 -24.72 14.78 15.27
C VAL A 167 -25.90 15.58 14.71
N GLU A 168 -25.63 16.65 13.95
CA GLU A 168 -26.66 17.52 13.39
C GLU A 168 -27.40 16.88 12.21
N ASN A 169 -26.71 16.06 11.41
CA ASN A 169 -27.28 15.40 10.24
C ASN A 169 -27.62 13.93 10.54
N LEU A 170 -28.71 13.71 11.28
CA LEU A 170 -29.23 12.39 11.71
C LEU A 170 -29.57 11.43 10.54
N HIS A 171 -29.66 11.92 9.30
CA HIS A 171 -29.71 11.07 8.12
C HIS A 171 -28.35 10.40 7.94
N HIS A 172 -28.19 9.21 8.52
CA HIS A 172 -27.02 8.36 8.40
C HIS A 172 -26.74 8.05 6.92
N SER A 173 -26.02 8.95 6.24
CA SER A 173 -25.61 8.73 4.88
C SER A 173 -24.61 7.59 4.88
N ILE A 174 -24.86 6.57 4.07
CA ILE A 174 -23.90 5.50 3.83
C ILE A 174 -22.56 6.14 3.46
N ARG A 175 -21.49 5.80 4.19
CA ARG A 175 -20.15 6.30 3.88
C ARG A 175 -19.69 5.68 2.55
N TYR A 176 -19.50 6.52 1.53
CA TYR A 176 -18.95 6.08 0.26
C TYR A 176 -17.45 6.41 0.19
N ASN A 177 -16.63 5.39 -0.03
CA ASN A 177 -15.18 5.54 -0.24
C ASN A 177 -14.89 6.03 -1.67
N ILE A 178 -15.33 7.24 -1.98
CA ILE A 178 -15.09 7.89 -3.27
C ILE A 178 -13.71 8.53 -3.22
N ILE A 179 -12.81 8.04 -4.07
CA ILE A 179 -11.45 8.59 -4.16
C ILE A 179 -11.53 10.04 -4.65
N THR A 180 -11.04 10.94 -3.81
CA THR A 180 -10.96 12.37 -4.10
C THR A 180 -9.90 12.67 -5.16
N ARG A 181 -10.11 13.73 -5.95
CA ARG A 181 -9.13 14.15 -6.96
C ARG A 181 -7.84 14.60 -6.28
N LEU A 182 -6.72 14.00 -6.67
CA LEU A 182 -5.42 14.31 -6.10
C LEU A 182 -4.80 15.54 -6.75
N ASN A 183 -4.14 16.35 -5.93
CA ASN A 183 -3.26 17.41 -6.38
C ASN A 183 -1.84 16.86 -6.58
N PHE A 184 -1.52 16.49 -7.83
CA PHE A 184 -0.21 15.95 -8.18
C PHE A 184 0.94 16.96 -8.06
N GLU A 185 0.64 18.25 -7.95
CA GLU A 185 1.62 19.34 -7.80
C GLU A 185 1.80 19.78 -6.33
N ALA A 186 1.09 19.16 -5.38
CA ALA A 186 1.14 19.50 -3.95
C ALA A 186 2.56 19.49 -3.36
N LYS A 187 2.97 20.52 -2.63
CA LYS A 187 4.30 20.55 -1.99
C LYS A 187 4.35 19.78 -0.67
N ASP A 188 3.20 19.54 -0.07
CA ASP A 188 3.03 18.82 1.19
C ASP A 188 1.88 17.81 1.06
N TYR A 189 1.92 16.75 1.86
CA TYR A 189 0.85 15.74 1.87
C TYR A 189 -0.47 16.31 2.40
N THR A 190 -0.42 17.36 3.24
CA THR A 190 -1.61 18.05 3.72
C THR A 190 -2.42 18.72 2.60
N TYR A 191 -1.76 19.06 1.49
CA TYR A 191 -2.40 19.64 0.29
C TYR A 191 -2.58 18.61 -0.85
N MET A 192 -2.39 17.32 -0.57
CA MET A 192 -2.53 16.25 -1.56
C MET A 192 -3.97 16.12 -2.06
N ILE A 193 -4.95 16.50 -1.23
CA ILE A 193 -6.35 16.55 -1.61
C ILE A 193 -6.86 17.99 -1.60
N LEU A 194 -7.83 18.26 -2.46
CA LEU A 194 -8.51 19.54 -2.55
C LEU A 194 -9.67 19.55 -1.54
N TRP A 195 -9.40 19.97 -0.30
CA TRP A 195 -10.37 19.93 0.81
C TRP A 195 -11.70 20.64 0.51
N GLU A 196 -11.66 21.70 -0.29
CA GLU A 196 -12.83 22.50 -0.69
C GLU A 196 -13.53 21.95 -1.96
N GLY A 197 -13.13 20.77 -2.44
CA GLY A 197 -13.73 20.16 -3.62
C GLY A 197 -15.13 19.65 -3.36
N THR A 198 -16.06 19.86 -4.29
CA THR A 198 -17.48 19.44 -4.20
C THR A 198 -17.67 17.93 -4.00
N ASN A 199 -16.66 17.11 -4.31
CA ASN A 199 -16.70 15.65 -4.18
C ASN A 199 -15.93 15.15 -2.95
N VAL A 200 -15.55 16.03 -2.03
CA VAL A 200 -14.82 15.67 -0.81
C VAL A 200 -15.80 15.66 0.36
N SER A 201 -16.23 14.46 0.75
CA SER A 201 -16.98 14.25 1.99
C SER A 201 -15.99 14.05 3.13
N ILE A 202 -16.05 14.91 4.13
CA ILE A 202 -15.24 14.79 5.34
C ILE A 202 -16.00 13.91 6.32
N THR A 203 -15.45 12.74 6.63
CA THR A 203 -16.00 11.78 7.60
C THR A 203 -15.05 11.62 8.78
N VAL A 204 -15.61 11.29 9.95
CA VAL A 204 -14.81 10.97 11.13
C VAL A 204 -14.11 9.62 10.90
N PRO A 205 -12.77 9.54 11.06
CA PRO A 205 -12.06 8.29 10.91
C PRO A 205 -12.64 7.20 11.83
N PRO A 206 -13.00 6.01 11.32
CA PRO A 206 -13.62 4.96 12.13
C PRO A 206 -12.81 4.55 13.37
N VAL A 207 -11.48 4.63 13.30
CA VAL A 207 -10.58 4.33 14.42
C VAL A 207 -10.76 5.28 15.61
N LEU A 208 -11.40 6.44 15.40
CA LEU A 208 -11.68 7.44 16.43
C LEU A 208 -13.11 7.34 16.97
N SER A 209 -13.91 6.33 16.60
CA SER A 209 -15.32 6.25 17.01
C SER A 209 -15.53 6.26 18.53
N ASN A 210 -14.58 5.70 19.28
CA ASN A 210 -14.68 5.51 20.72
C ASN A 210 -13.83 6.51 21.53
N VAL A 211 -13.20 7.47 20.84
CA VAL A 211 -12.29 8.46 21.44
C VAL A 211 -13.08 9.73 21.76
N SER A 212 -12.96 10.29 22.96
CA SER A 212 -13.70 11.52 23.32
C SER A 212 -13.12 12.78 22.67
N ASN A 213 -13.88 13.87 22.63
CA ASN A 213 -13.38 15.16 22.12
C ASN A 213 -12.27 15.71 23.02
N GLU A 214 -12.41 15.55 24.34
CA GLU A 214 -11.46 15.99 25.36
C GLU A 214 -10.12 15.28 25.20
N GLU A 215 -10.15 13.96 24.96
CA GLU A 215 -8.95 13.17 24.70
C GLU A 215 -8.22 13.63 23.42
N LEU A 216 -8.96 13.92 22.34
CA LEU A 216 -8.38 14.47 21.11
C LEU A 216 -7.72 15.83 21.36
N ILE A 217 -8.39 16.72 22.09
CA ILE A 217 -7.89 18.06 22.40
C ILE A 217 -6.62 17.97 23.24
N ASP A 218 -6.62 17.16 24.31
CA ASP A 218 -5.47 16.96 25.19
C ASP A 218 -4.23 16.50 24.40
N LYS A 219 -4.39 15.47 23.57
CA LYS A 219 -3.25 14.87 22.85
C LYS A 219 -2.77 15.70 21.67
N LEU A 220 -3.66 16.37 20.94
CA LEU A 220 -3.28 17.11 19.73
C LEU A 220 -2.82 18.55 20.01
N SER A 221 -3.16 19.12 21.16
CA SER A 221 -2.78 20.49 21.55
C SER A 221 -1.39 20.61 22.19
N LEU A 222 -0.63 19.51 22.31
CA LEU A 222 0.73 19.49 22.87
C LEU A 222 1.69 20.41 22.09
N LEU A 223 2.60 21.09 22.80
CA LEU A 223 3.56 22.09 22.28
C LEU A 223 4.39 21.61 21.07
N ASN A 224 5.01 22.57 20.35
CA ASN A 224 5.90 22.28 19.22
C ASN A 224 7.08 21.40 19.66
N ASN A 225 7.49 20.47 18.80
CA ASN A 225 8.57 19.47 18.95
C ASN A 225 8.23 18.17 19.70
N THR A 226 7.03 18.02 20.27
CA THR A 226 6.55 16.71 20.74
C THR A 226 5.60 16.13 19.70
N VAL A 227 5.98 15.00 19.07
CA VAL A 227 5.01 14.17 18.35
C VAL A 227 4.08 13.60 19.42
N PRO A 228 2.75 13.82 19.35
CA PRO A 228 1.84 13.20 20.30
C PRO A 228 2.11 11.71 20.35
N GLU A 229 2.18 11.15 21.56
CA GLU A 229 2.18 9.70 21.73
C GLU A 229 0.76 9.17 21.45
N TRP A 230 0.32 9.37 20.20
CA TRP A 230 -0.94 8.87 19.67
C TRP A 230 -0.67 7.48 19.11
N SER A 231 -0.76 6.48 19.97
CA SER A 231 -0.66 5.09 19.56
C SER A 231 -2.00 4.70 18.95
N PHE A 232 -2.14 4.84 17.63
CA PHE A 232 -3.12 4.03 16.93
C PHE A 232 -2.81 2.57 17.27
N THR A 233 -3.84 1.76 17.53
CA THR A 233 -3.67 0.30 17.52
C THR A 233 -2.82 -0.05 16.30
N PRO A 234 -1.76 -0.87 16.43
CA PRO A 234 -0.69 -1.03 15.42
C PRO A 234 -1.19 -1.79 14.18
N PHE A 235 -2.17 -1.20 13.50
CA PHE A 235 -2.78 -1.69 12.29
C PHE A 235 -1.85 -1.34 11.14
N PRO A 236 -1.27 -2.34 10.46
CA PRO A 236 -0.46 -2.08 9.28
C PRO A 236 -1.29 -1.44 8.18
N CYS A 237 -0.72 -0.39 7.55
CA CYS A 237 -1.26 0.18 6.32
C CYS A 237 -1.34 -0.86 5.18
N HIS A 238 -0.66 -2.00 5.32
CA HIS A 238 -0.68 -3.09 4.36
C HIS A 238 -0.55 -4.47 5.06
N THR A 239 -1.59 -5.31 4.96
CA THR A 239 -1.58 -6.68 5.53
C THR A 239 -1.35 -7.76 4.46
N ILE A 240 -0.88 -8.93 4.89
CA ILE A 240 -0.85 -10.15 4.06
C ILE A 240 -2.27 -10.53 3.61
N VAL A 241 -3.28 -10.28 4.44
CA VAL A 241 -4.69 -10.52 4.10
C VAL A 241 -5.11 -9.67 2.91
N VAL A 242 -4.76 -8.37 2.90
CA VAL A 242 -5.01 -7.47 1.76
C VAL A 242 -4.35 -8.01 0.50
N GLU A 243 -3.09 -8.49 0.54
CA GLU A 243 -2.47 -9.10 -0.65
C GLU A 243 -3.26 -10.31 -1.17
N ARG A 244 -3.70 -11.20 -0.26
CA ARG A 244 -4.47 -12.39 -0.63
C ARG A 244 -5.83 -12.03 -1.21
N ARG A 245 -6.47 -10.97 -0.70
CA ARG A 245 -7.74 -10.44 -1.20
C ARG A 245 -7.58 -9.83 -2.59
N VAL A 246 -6.56 -8.98 -2.80
CA VAL A 246 -6.26 -8.40 -4.13
C VAL A 246 -6.02 -9.51 -5.16
N LYS A 247 -5.27 -10.57 -4.78
CA LYS A 247 -5.08 -11.74 -5.64
C LYS A 247 -6.41 -12.40 -6.01
N LEU A 248 -7.28 -12.67 -5.04
CA LEU A 248 -8.58 -13.29 -5.28
C LEU A 248 -9.48 -12.43 -6.17
N VAL A 249 -9.55 -11.12 -5.92
CA VAL A 249 -10.32 -10.17 -6.74
C VAL A 249 -9.81 -10.15 -8.17
N THR A 250 -8.49 -10.15 -8.35
CA THR A 250 -7.87 -10.20 -9.68
C THR A 250 -8.21 -11.50 -10.41
N GLU A 251 -8.09 -12.65 -9.74
CA GLU A 251 -8.45 -13.95 -10.30
C GLU A 251 -9.93 -14.03 -10.71
N ALA A 252 -10.84 -13.50 -9.89
CA ALA A 252 -12.25 -13.43 -10.22
C ALA A 252 -12.52 -12.52 -11.44
N ALA A 253 -11.85 -11.37 -11.52
CA ALA A 253 -11.99 -10.45 -12.66
C ALA A 253 -11.51 -11.02 -13.99
N PHE A 254 -10.61 -12.00 -13.97
CA PHE A 254 -10.22 -12.72 -15.19
C PHE A 254 -11.20 -13.82 -15.59
N ARG A 255 -12.08 -14.27 -14.68
CA ARG A 255 -13.05 -15.34 -14.95
C ARG A 255 -14.38 -14.80 -15.47
N VAL A 256 -14.81 -13.65 -14.97
CA VAL A 256 -16.12 -13.07 -15.29
C VAL A 256 -16.07 -11.55 -15.42
N CYS A 257 -16.98 -11.02 -16.24
CA CYS A 257 -17.23 -9.58 -16.37
C CYS A 257 -18.40 -9.16 -15.45
N GLY A 258 -18.43 -7.89 -15.03
CA GLY A 258 -19.47 -7.33 -14.15
C GLY A 258 -19.11 -7.36 -12.67
N CYS A 259 -19.67 -6.44 -11.86
CA CYS A 259 -19.45 -6.42 -10.41
C CYS A 259 -20.10 -7.61 -9.71
N ASP A 260 -21.34 -7.92 -10.05
CA ASP A 260 -22.15 -8.93 -9.33
C ASP A 260 -21.62 -10.34 -9.55
N SER A 261 -21.27 -10.68 -10.80
CA SER A 261 -20.66 -11.98 -11.12
C SER A 261 -19.30 -12.16 -10.42
N ARG A 262 -18.49 -11.09 -10.35
CA ARG A 262 -17.21 -11.12 -9.62
C ARG A 262 -17.43 -11.30 -8.12
N ASP A 263 -18.38 -10.58 -7.53
CA ASP A 263 -18.70 -10.68 -6.11
C ASP A 263 -19.21 -12.08 -5.76
N SER A 264 -20.10 -12.65 -6.59
CA SER A 264 -20.59 -14.02 -6.45
C SER A 264 -19.46 -15.06 -6.44
N ILE A 265 -18.53 -14.98 -7.40
CA ILE A 265 -17.35 -15.87 -7.43
C ILE A 265 -16.49 -15.70 -6.19
N ILE A 266 -16.22 -14.45 -5.79
CA ILE A 266 -15.40 -14.15 -4.60
C ILE A 266 -16.04 -14.77 -3.36
N ARG A 267 -17.34 -14.54 -3.14
CA ARG A 267 -18.09 -15.11 -2.01
C ARG A 267 -18.08 -16.63 -2.02
N SER A 268 -18.37 -17.24 -3.17
CA SER A 268 -18.36 -18.71 -3.33
C SER A 268 -16.99 -19.31 -2.98
N ILE A 269 -15.89 -18.71 -3.47
CA ILE A 269 -14.53 -19.17 -3.13
C ILE A 269 -14.23 -19.01 -1.64
N LEU A 270 -14.69 -17.93 -1.00
CA LEU A 270 -14.48 -17.71 0.42
C LEU A 270 -15.25 -18.71 1.29
N LEU A 271 -16.50 -19.00 0.93
CA LEU A 271 -17.32 -20.02 1.59
C LEU A 271 -16.70 -21.41 1.44
N SER A 272 -16.29 -21.77 0.22
CA SER A 272 -15.57 -23.02 -0.03
C SER A 272 -14.29 -23.14 0.82
N ARG A 273 -13.51 -22.06 0.94
CA ARG A 273 -12.31 -22.02 1.80
C ARG A 273 -12.62 -22.15 3.29
N GLN A 274 -13.77 -21.66 3.75
CA GLN A 274 -14.20 -21.81 5.14
C GLN A 274 -14.66 -23.24 5.44
N ALA A 275 -15.25 -23.92 4.45
CA ALA A 275 -15.66 -25.31 4.56
C ALA A 275 -14.49 -26.31 4.58
N LEU A 276 -13.31 -25.90 4.09
CA LEU A 276 -12.11 -26.74 4.11
C LEU A 276 -11.50 -26.82 5.53
N PRO A 277 -11.06 -28.00 5.97
CA PRO A 277 -10.40 -28.16 7.27
C PRO A 277 -9.12 -27.32 7.32
N LYS A 278 -8.86 -26.70 8.48
CA LYS A 278 -7.62 -25.96 8.73
C LYS A 278 -6.48 -26.95 8.93
N LEU A 279 -5.68 -27.14 7.89
CA LEU A 279 -4.50 -27.99 7.95
C LEU A 279 -3.28 -27.19 8.41
N GLN A 280 -2.58 -27.73 9.41
CA GLN A 280 -1.33 -27.22 9.97
C GLN A 280 -0.13 -27.59 9.09
N SER A 281 -0.23 -28.67 8.30
CA SER A 281 0.84 -29.12 7.40
C SER A 281 0.28 -29.69 6.09
N LYS A 282 1.13 -29.73 5.06
CA LYS A 282 0.79 -30.39 3.78
C LYS A 282 0.59 -31.90 3.92
N SER A 283 1.24 -32.55 4.90
CA SER A 283 1.10 -33.99 5.14
C SER A 283 -0.32 -34.37 5.56
N GLN A 284 -1.02 -33.49 6.28
CA GLN A 284 -2.43 -33.69 6.68
C GLN A 284 -3.39 -33.66 5.48
N PHE A 285 -2.98 -33.14 4.32
CA PHE A 285 -3.81 -33.16 3.11
C PHE A 285 -3.85 -34.55 2.48
N VAL A 286 -2.75 -35.30 2.58
CA VAL A 286 -2.63 -36.66 2.01
C VAL A 286 -3.49 -37.66 2.79
N THR A 287 -3.64 -37.46 4.11
CA THR A 287 -4.41 -38.35 4.98
C THR A 287 -5.94 -38.21 4.84
N ILE A 288 -6.43 -37.15 4.19
CA ILE A 288 -7.88 -36.86 4.04
C ILE A 288 -8.45 -37.42 2.72
N LEU A 289 -7.59 -37.77 1.75
CA LEU A 289 -8.04 -38.50 0.57
C LEU A 289 -8.24 -39.96 0.99
N PRO A 290 -9.47 -40.53 0.92
CA PRO A 290 -9.64 -41.94 1.17
C PRO A 290 -8.83 -42.73 0.14
N GLU A 291 -8.11 -43.75 0.60
CA GLU A 291 -7.54 -44.81 -0.23
C GLU A 291 -8.69 -45.61 -0.87
N ASN A 292 -9.46 -45.01 -1.77
CA ASN A 292 -10.43 -45.72 -2.57
C ASN A 292 -9.92 -45.74 -4.01
N GLY A 293 -8.96 -46.63 -4.21
CA GLY A 293 -8.61 -47.22 -5.49
C GLY A 293 -8.62 -48.73 -5.34
N ASP A 294 -9.69 -49.29 -4.78
CA ASP A 294 -9.97 -50.71 -4.94
C ASP A 294 -10.47 -50.93 -6.37
N SER A 295 -9.67 -51.72 -7.07
CA SER A 295 -9.91 -52.31 -8.37
C SER A 295 -11.12 -53.25 -8.34
N ASP A 296 -12.03 -53.06 -9.29
CA ASP A 296 -12.76 -54.13 -9.97
C ASP A 296 -12.55 -53.99 -11.48
#